data_AF-A0A9E5RX14-F1
#
_entry.id   AF-A0A9E5RX14-F1
#
_cell.length_a   1.000
_cell.length_b   1.000
_cell.length_c   1.000
_cell.angle_alpha   90.00
_cell.angle_beta   90.00
_cell.angle_gamma   90.00
#
_symmetry.space_group_name_H-M   'P 1'
#
loop_
_entity.id
_entity.type
_entity.pdbx_description
1 polymer ?
#
loop_
_entity_poly.entity_id
_entity_poly.type
_entity_poly.pdbx_seq_one_letter_code
_entity_poly.pdbx_strand_id
1 'polypeptide(L)'
;NYVEPPRLDFVDLAGGRGNLEEIPARGRWQSYFLISDLAPWLLWGIARSSHEVMQLLEGIPARAFKLGQGWRTGIVRLVATLETKIPGLSASLDLATLQVHQSLLPSNTMLQSDQYSACQQPTWVAKFLPDLIQQIEATTPSVSRFFAGAEVDALAPNHNWQSGSIQLQLGFEFVATDAIAFPDFAEASIEQGGEEGGAIASDPSPSNAIDTAPFPTPSSDSSHLQIKFTHPDWLEKYSKTLLQQQIASNIQQLPTFRAAGEKNRNLSSQSLIPLIVRDACNLVDLLQASPAQSNHALQQEIRLETLTRQLLWSFSRSAFEVMQLIGGIRVNLLQPGCNWETGTLRLLASLTSKTPEQDWHLDIATRQPPQPHVFPLAHDVVVQSHESHWCKYPDVLGQLEAKLMQQLEQAPELHLFMSGTDAEISGDNQQWHSGAIQLNVSFEFIPDLRAPGRAP
;
A
#
# COMPACT_ATOMS: atom_id res chain seq x y z
N ASN A 1 -4.56 -21.55 28.21
CA ASN A 1 -3.98 -20.35 28.84
C ASN A 1 -3.61 -19.35 27.75
N TYR A 2 -4.61 -18.69 27.17
CA TYR A 2 -4.38 -17.58 26.25
C TYR A 2 -4.12 -16.36 27.13
N VAL A 3 -2.87 -15.91 27.19
CA VAL A 3 -2.52 -14.65 27.85
C VAL A 3 -2.81 -13.58 26.80
N GLU A 4 -3.80 -12.72 27.04
CA GLU A 4 -4.04 -11.57 26.17
C GLU A 4 -2.73 -10.78 26.02
N PRO A 5 -2.34 -10.39 24.80
CA PRO A 5 -1.15 -9.56 24.61
C PRO A 5 -1.32 -8.26 25.39
N PRO A 6 -0.23 -7.69 25.95
CA PRO A 6 -0.29 -6.44 26.68
C PRO A 6 -0.81 -5.34 25.75
N ARG A 7 -2.02 -4.86 25.98
CA ARG A 7 -2.55 -3.65 25.35
C ARG A 7 -1.80 -2.45 25.91
N LEU A 8 -0.81 -1.94 25.21
CA LEU A 8 -0.17 -0.69 25.58
C LEU A 8 -1.04 0.46 25.08
N ASP A 9 -1.75 1.10 26.01
CA ASP A 9 -2.62 2.21 25.69
C ASP A 9 -1.92 3.52 26.06
N PHE A 10 -1.81 4.42 25.08
CA PHE A 10 -1.42 5.83 25.23
C PHE A 10 0.09 6.14 25.39
N VAL A 11 0.55 7.06 24.54
CA VAL A 11 1.88 7.67 24.53
C VAL A 11 1.72 9.19 24.40
N ASP A 12 2.38 9.97 25.25
CA ASP A 12 2.54 11.43 25.11
C ASP A 12 3.95 11.74 24.58
N LEU A 13 4.06 12.56 23.51
CA LEU A 13 5.31 12.93 22.83
C LEU A 13 5.73 14.40 23.10
N ALA A 14 5.22 15.04 24.16
CA ALA A 14 5.50 16.45 24.48
C ALA A 14 6.92 16.73 25.01
N GLY A 15 7.98 16.43 24.25
CA GLY A 15 9.39 16.63 24.66
C GLY A 15 10.26 17.51 23.76
N GLY A 16 9.89 17.79 22.50
CA GLY A 16 10.79 18.45 21.54
C GLY A 16 10.16 19.63 20.81
N ARG A 17 10.79 20.82 20.88
CA ARG A 17 10.46 21.99 20.03
C ARG A 17 10.95 21.81 18.57
N GLY A 18 10.63 20.69 17.95
CA GLY A 18 10.73 20.49 16.50
C GLY A 18 9.35 20.68 15.87
N ASN A 19 9.28 21.16 14.63
CA ASN A 19 8.02 21.32 13.90
C ASN A 19 7.28 19.97 13.78
N LEU A 20 6.27 19.76 14.64
CA LEU A 20 5.39 18.58 14.66
C LEU A 20 4.27 18.64 13.60
N GLU A 21 4.39 19.50 12.58
CA GLU A 21 3.32 19.80 11.64
C GLU A 21 2.88 18.61 10.76
N GLU A 22 3.67 17.52 10.70
CA GLU A 22 3.35 16.34 9.88
C GLU A 22 2.81 15.12 10.64
N ILE A 23 2.79 15.11 11.99
CA ILE A 23 1.91 14.16 12.68
C ILE A 23 0.51 14.71 12.47
N PRO A 24 -0.47 13.93 11.96
CA PRO A 24 -1.82 14.43 11.71
C PRO A 24 -2.31 15.22 12.92
N ALA A 25 -2.35 16.55 12.75
CA ALA A 25 -2.52 17.50 13.84
C ALA A 25 -3.93 17.33 14.40
N ARG A 26 -4.09 16.47 15.41
CA ARG A 26 -5.32 16.39 16.19
C ARG A 26 -5.51 17.78 16.80
N GLY A 27 -6.61 18.44 16.44
CA GLY A 27 -6.91 19.82 16.87
C GLY A 27 -6.61 20.04 18.37
N ARG A 28 -5.55 20.81 18.64
CA ARG A 28 -5.10 21.50 19.87
C ARG A 28 -5.27 20.88 21.27
N TRP A 29 -5.90 19.72 21.51
CA TRP A 29 -6.20 19.25 22.88
C TRP A 29 -6.22 17.73 23.12
N GLN A 30 -5.56 16.92 22.29
CA GLN A 30 -5.24 15.55 22.70
C GLN A 30 -3.72 15.39 22.69
N SER A 31 -3.11 15.48 23.89
CA SER A 31 -1.68 15.33 24.11
C SER A 31 -1.18 13.88 23.99
N TYR A 32 -2.06 12.94 23.63
CA TYR A 32 -1.73 11.52 23.60
C TYR A 32 -2.29 10.82 22.37
N PHE A 33 -1.68 9.70 21.99
CA PHE A 33 -2.13 8.80 20.91
C PHE A 33 -2.04 7.35 21.38
N LEU A 34 -2.98 6.51 20.93
CA LEU A 34 -2.91 5.07 21.13
C LEU A 34 -1.84 4.47 20.21
N ILE A 35 -1.22 3.35 20.63
CA ILE A 35 -0.30 2.62 19.74
C ILE A 35 -1.03 2.14 18.49
N SER A 36 -2.30 1.74 18.61
CA SER A 36 -3.16 1.38 17.47
C SER A 36 -3.35 2.53 16.46
N ASP A 37 -3.24 3.77 16.90
CA ASP A 37 -3.35 4.95 16.04
C ASP A 37 -1.98 5.33 15.44
N LEU A 38 -0.91 5.13 16.21
CA LEU A 38 0.47 5.43 15.80
C LEU A 38 1.01 4.40 14.80
N ALA A 39 0.67 3.12 14.99
CA ALA A 39 1.20 2.02 14.19
C ALA A 39 0.91 2.17 12.68
N PRO A 40 -0.34 2.46 12.24
CA PRO A 40 -0.62 2.69 10.82
C PRO A 40 0.13 3.90 10.26
N TRP A 41 0.28 4.97 11.05
CA TRP A 41 1.01 6.16 10.62
C TRP A 41 2.51 5.89 10.43
N LEU A 42 3.13 5.15 11.37
CA LEU A 42 4.53 4.73 11.24
C LEU A 42 4.72 3.78 10.05
N LEU A 43 3.85 2.78 9.89
CA LEU A 43 3.90 1.88 8.75
C LEU A 43 3.75 2.61 7.42
N TRP A 44 2.81 3.55 7.33
CA TRP A 44 2.65 4.40 6.16
C TRP A 44 3.90 5.24 5.90
N GLY A 45 4.47 5.85 6.94
CA GLY A 45 5.70 6.62 6.83
C GLY A 45 6.89 5.79 6.33
N ILE A 46 6.96 4.51 6.71
CA ILE A 46 7.93 3.56 6.17
C ILE A 46 7.58 3.19 4.73
N ALA A 47 6.35 2.77 4.45
CA ALA A 47 5.91 2.29 3.13
C ALA A 47 6.01 3.38 2.04
N ARG A 48 5.77 4.65 2.39
CA ARG A 48 5.81 5.75 1.42
C ARG A 48 7.23 6.11 0.98
N SER A 49 8.28 5.60 1.64
CA SER A 49 9.67 5.90 1.31
C SER A 49 10.03 5.43 -0.09
N SER A 50 9.58 4.23 -0.47
CA SER A 50 9.68 3.71 -1.83
C SER A 50 8.76 2.51 -2.04
N HIS A 51 8.47 2.19 -3.31
CA HIS A 51 7.68 1.02 -3.68
C HIS A 51 8.34 -0.28 -3.20
N GLU A 52 9.66 -0.35 -3.26
CA GLU A 52 10.47 -1.49 -2.80
C GLU A 52 10.28 -1.76 -1.30
N VAL A 53 10.27 -0.71 -0.48
CA VAL A 53 10.02 -0.84 0.97
C VAL A 53 8.60 -1.31 1.25
N MET A 54 7.60 -0.79 0.53
CA MET A 54 6.22 -1.27 0.63
C MET A 54 6.12 -2.76 0.28
N GLN A 55 6.72 -3.20 -0.83
CA GLN A 55 6.72 -4.62 -1.22
C GLN A 55 7.37 -5.51 -0.14
N LEU A 56 8.44 -5.03 0.49
CA LEU A 56 9.04 -5.77 1.59
C LEU A 56 8.14 -5.83 2.82
N LEU A 57 7.39 -4.77 3.15
CA LEU A 57 6.41 -4.80 4.24
C LEU A 57 5.27 -5.80 3.98
N GLU A 58 4.85 -5.94 2.71
CA GLU A 58 3.86 -6.94 2.27
C GLU A 58 4.44 -8.36 2.26
N GLY A 59 5.74 -8.48 2.02
CA GLY A 59 6.45 -9.73 1.88
C GLY A 59 6.68 -10.10 0.41
N ILE A 60 7.91 -10.49 0.08
CA ILE A 60 8.31 -10.89 -1.28
C ILE A 60 8.76 -12.35 -1.33
N PRO A 61 8.51 -13.06 -2.45
CA PRO A 61 9.15 -14.34 -2.72
C PRO A 61 10.67 -14.15 -2.81
N ALA A 62 11.41 -14.93 -2.03
CA ALA A 62 12.85 -14.85 -1.97
C ALA A 62 13.46 -16.17 -1.48
N ARG A 63 14.79 -16.23 -1.58
CA ARG A 63 15.61 -17.29 -1.00
C ARG A 63 16.47 -16.69 0.10
N ALA A 64 16.61 -17.43 1.19
CA ALA A 64 17.47 -17.07 2.31
C ALA A 64 18.55 -18.13 2.51
N PHE A 65 19.82 -17.72 2.54
CA PHE A 65 20.95 -18.57 2.90
C PHE A 65 21.30 -18.38 4.37
N LYS A 66 21.22 -19.46 5.15
CA LYS A 66 21.70 -19.49 6.53
C LYS A 66 22.88 -20.45 6.65
N LEU A 67 23.91 -20.03 7.38
CA LEU A 67 25.10 -20.87 7.61
C LEU A 67 24.67 -22.20 8.27
N GLY A 68 25.04 -23.32 7.66
CA GLY A 68 24.68 -24.67 8.13
C GLY A 68 23.31 -25.18 7.65
N GLN A 69 22.43 -24.34 7.10
CA GLN A 69 21.13 -24.74 6.56
C GLN A 69 21.04 -24.63 5.04
N GLY A 70 21.95 -23.89 4.40
CA GLY A 70 21.92 -23.68 2.95
C GLY A 70 20.86 -22.66 2.52
N TRP A 71 20.56 -22.63 1.22
CA TRP A 71 19.50 -21.81 0.64
C TRP A 71 18.15 -22.47 0.86
N ARG A 72 17.17 -21.68 1.32
CA ARG A 72 15.76 -22.07 1.40
C ARG A 72 14.90 -21.06 0.68
N THR A 73 13.84 -21.51 0.00
CA THR A 73 12.83 -20.65 -0.62
C THR A 73 11.72 -20.34 0.37
N GLY A 74 11.18 -19.12 0.31
CA GLY A 74 10.14 -18.65 1.21
C GLY A 74 9.71 -17.22 0.91
N ILE A 75 9.04 -16.61 1.88
CA ILE A 75 8.66 -15.20 1.87
C ILE A 75 9.58 -14.44 2.82
N VAL A 76 10.18 -13.35 2.34
CA VAL A 76 10.91 -12.38 3.16
C VAL A 76 10.03 -11.17 3.38
N ARG A 77 9.82 -10.78 4.64
CA ARG A 77 9.07 -9.57 5.01
C ARG A 77 9.94 -8.64 5.84
N LEU A 78 9.86 -7.34 5.59
CA LEU A 78 10.40 -6.30 6.46
C LEU A 78 9.42 -6.09 7.61
N VAL A 79 9.89 -6.33 8.84
CA VAL A 79 9.11 -6.16 10.06
C VAL A 79 9.47 -4.83 10.67
N ALA A 80 8.48 -3.94 10.77
CA ALA A 80 8.59 -2.70 11.52
C ALA A 80 8.13 -2.93 12.96
N THR A 81 9.03 -2.74 13.91
CA THR A 81 8.85 -3.11 15.31
C THR A 81 8.92 -1.88 16.19
N LEU A 82 7.90 -1.64 16.99
CA LEU A 82 7.94 -0.58 18.00
C LEU A 82 8.33 -1.17 19.35
N GLU A 83 9.57 -0.92 19.76
CA GLU A 83 10.03 -1.21 21.11
C GLU A 83 9.53 -0.11 22.05
N THR A 84 8.97 -0.51 23.19
CA THR A 84 8.59 0.38 24.29
C THR A 84 9.29 -0.06 25.56
N LYS A 85 9.97 0.87 26.23
CA LYS A 85 10.70 0.63 27.48
C LYS A 85 10.23 1.61 28.54
N ILE A 86 9.53 1.12 29.55
CA ILE A 86 9.15 1.85 30.77
C ILE A 86 9.62 1.07 32.02
N PRO A 87 9.67 1.69 33.21
CA PRO A 87 10.06 1.00 34.43
C PRO A 87 9.22 -0.27 34.69
N GLY A 88 9.86 -1.44 34.57
CA GLY A 88 9.21 -2.74 34.83
C GLY A 88 8.52 -3.38 33.63
N LEU A 89 8.48 -2.72 32.46
CA LEU A 89 7.90 -3.28 31.24
C LEU A 89 8.77 -2.94 30.02
N SER A 90 9.16 -3.99 29.29
CA SER A 90 9.76 -3.87 27.96
C SER A 90 8.91 -4.69 27.00
N ALA A 91 8.35 -4.03 25.99
CA ALA A 91 7.53 -4.66 24.97
C ALA A 91 8.09 -4.36 23.58
N SER A 92 7.87 -5.28 22.66
CA SER A 92 8.26 -5.17 21.25
C SER A 92 7.08 -5.64 20.41
N LEU A 93 6.52 -4.73 19.62
CA LEU A 93 5.30 -4.98 18.85
C LEU A 93 5.61 -4.85 17.35
N ASP A 94 5.33 -5.89 16.58
CA ASP A 94 5.25 -5.79 15.12
C ASP A 94 4.07 -4.88 14.78
N LEU A 95 4.35 -3.76 14.11
CA LEU A 95 3.35 -2.75 13.80
C LEU A 95 2.27 -3.26 12.83
N ALA A 96 2.59 -4.25 11.98
CA ALA A 96 1.65 -4.77 11.00
C ALA A 96 0.65 -5.75 11.61
N THR A 97 1.08 -6.54 12.59
CA THR A 97 0.25 -7.55 13.24
C THR A 97 -0.26 -7.13 14.62
N LEU A 98 0.32 -6.08 15.20
CA LEU A 98 0.17 -5.66 16.60
C LEU A 98 0.42 -6.81 17.60
N GLN A 99 1.28 -7.76 17.19
CA GLN A 99 1.68 -8.90 18.01
C GLN A 99 3.15 -8.80 18.39
N VAL A 100 3.55 -9.55 19.42
CA VAL A 100 4.97 -9.71 19.74
C VAL A 100 5.63 -10.43 18.57
N HIS A 101 6.63 -9.80 17.96
CA HIS A 101 7.27 -10.35 16.77
C HIS A 101 7.99 -11.68 17.05
N GLN A 102 8.22 -12.48 16.02
CA GLN A 102 9.10 -13.66 16.09
C GLN A 102 10.57 -13.27 15.88
N SER A 103 11.48 -14.24 15.95
CA SER A 103 12.91 -14.02 15.75
C SER A 103 13.21 -13.46 14.35
N LEU A 104 13.81 -12.27 14.31
CA LEU A 104 14.32 -11.65 13.08
C LEU A 104 15.51 -12.44 12.51
N LEU A 105 15.73 -12.30 11.20
CA LEU A 105 16.87 -12.87 10.51
C LEU A 105 18.18 -12.29 11.06
N PRO A 106 19.19 -13.13 11.37
CA PRO A 106 20.47 -12.64 11.81
C PRO A 106 21.21 -11.95 10.65
N SER A 107 22.10 -11.02 11.01
CA SER A 107 22.86 -10.18 10.07
C SER A 107 23.73 -10.98 9.07
N ASN A 108 24.11 -12.21 9.44
CA ASN A 108 24.81 -13.18 8.60
C ASN A 108 23.88 -14.07 7.77
N THR A 109 22.68 -13.61 7.43
CA THR A 109 21.81 -14.25 6.43
C THR A 109 22.01 -13.55 5.09
N MET A 110 22.10 -14.30 3.99
CA MET A 110 22.02 -13.72 2.64
C MET A 110 20.60 -13.84 2.10
N LEU A 111 20.14 -12.81 1.41
CA LEU A 111 18.85 -12.76 0.75
C LEU A 111 19.05 -12.66 -0.76
N GLN A 112 18.20 -13.34 -1.53
CA GLN A 112 18.13 -13.22 -2.98
C GLN A 112 16.68 -13.33 -3.45
N SER A 113 16.22 -12.44 -4.31
CA SER A 113 14.91 -12.52 -4.96
C SER A 113 15.02 -12.26 -6.45
N ASP A 114 14.45 -13.15 -7.26
CA ASP A 114 14.47 -12.99 -8.71
C ASP A 114 13.48 -11.90 -9.19
N GLN A 115 12.52 -11.53 -8.33
CA GLN A 115 11.44 -10.59 -8.63
C GLN A 115 11.68 -9.19 -8.06
N TYR A 116 12.67 -9.01 -7.18
CA TYR A 116 12.88 -7.77 -6.46
C TYR A 116 14.27 -7.19 -6.72
N SER A 117 14.30 -6.05 -7.40
CA SER A 117 15.51 -5.42 -7.96
C SER A 117 16.60 -5.18 -6.92
N ALA A 118 16.25 -4.72 -5.71
CA ALA A 118 17.22 -4.40 -4.68
C ALA A 118 17.96 -5.62 -4.08
N CYS A 119 17.51 -6.86 -4.34
CA CYS A 119 18.21 -8.08 -3.93
C CYS A 119 18.21 -9.19 -5.00
N GLN A 120 18.26 -8.83 -6.29
CA GLN A 120 18.47 -9.79 -7.38
C GLN A 120 19.79 -10.56 -7.25
N GLN A 121 20.81 -9.88 -6.74
CA GLN A 121 22.07 -10.51 -6.35
C GLN A 121 22.06 -10.85 -4.86
N PRO A 122 22.69 -11.98 -4.46
CA PRO A 122 22.81 -12.37 -3.06
C PRO A 122 23.38 -11.23 -2.20
N THR A 123 22.57 -10.74 -1.26
CA THR A 123 22.90 -9.58 -0.42
C THR A 123 22.77 -9.92 1.05
N TRP A 124 23.77 -9.57 1.86
CA TRP A 124 23.75 -9.79 3.30
C TRP A 124 22.76 -8.87 4.00
N VAL A 125 22.00 -9.40 4.97
CA VAL A 125 21.12 -8.60 5.83
C VAL A 125 21.89 -7.47 6.53
N ALA A 126 23.12 -7.74 6.98
CA ALA A 126 24.01 -6.75 7.61
C ALA A 126 24.27 -5.49 6.75
N LYS A 127 24.21 -5.62 5.43
CA LYS A 127 24.38 -4.51 4.49
C LYS A 127 23.03 -3.94 4.07
N PHE A 128 22.10 -4.80 3.72
CA PHE A 128 20.83 -4.41 3.12
C PHE A 128 19.95 -3.59 4.07
N LEU A 129 19.86 -4.01 5.33
CA LEU A 129 18.97 -3.36 6.29
C LEU A 129 19.40 -1.92 6.64
N PRO A 130 20.69 -1.62 6.93
CA PRO A 130 21.14 -0.24 7.11
C PRO A 130 20.90 0.67 5.91
N ASP A 131 21.13 0.17 4.68
CA ASP A 131 20.89 0.94 3.45
C ASP A 131 19.40 1.33 3.34
N LEU A 132 18.50 0.39 3.68
CA LEU A 132 17.05 0.60 3.69
C LEU A 132 16.61 1.59 4.78
N ILE A 133 17.14 1.48 6.00
CA ILE A 133 16.86 2.44 7.09
C ILE A 133 17.28 3.85 6.67
N GLN A 134 18.49 3.99 6.13
CA GLN A 134 19.00 5.27 5.64
C GLN A 134 18.11 5.87 4.54
N GLN A 135 17.60 5.04 3.63
CA GLN A 135 16.67 5.47 2.60
C GLN A 135 15.34 5.97 3.19
N ILE A 136 14.78 5.27 4.19
CA ILE A 136 13.54 5.70 4.86
C ILE A 136 13.75 7.03 5.58
N GLU A 137 14.85 7.18 6.33
CA GLU A 137 15.16 8.42 7.04
C GLU A 137 15.31 9.62 6.09
N ALA A 138 15.95 9.40 4.93
CA ALA A 138 16.16 10.44 3.92
C ALA A 138 14.87 10.87 3.21
N THR A 139 13.91 9.96 3.05
CA THR A 139 12.67 10.21 2.29
C THR A 139 11.48 10.55 3.18
N THR A 140 11.48 10.11 4.44
CA THR A 140 10.41 10.36 5.42
C THR A 140 11.00 10.82 6.76
N PRO A 141 11.49 12.07 6.83
CA PRO A 141 12.17 12.58 8.03
C PRO A 141 11.31 12.54 9.30
N SER A 142 9.99 12.59 9.19
CA SER A 142 9.06 12.53 10.32
C SER A 142 9.11 11.20 11.10
N VAL A 143 9.59 10.11 10.46
CA VAL A 143 9.80 8.79 11.09
C VAL A 143 11.18 8.68 11.76
N SER A 144 12.17 9.46 11.33
CA SER A 144 13.57 9.35 11.78
C SER A 144 13.76 9.40 13.31
N ARG A 145 13.01 10.27 13.99
CA ARG A 145 13.05 10.41 15.46
C ARG A 145 12.68 9.12 16.20
N PHE A 146 11.89 8.23 15.58
CA PHE A 146 11.55 6.95 16.19
C PHE A 146 12.70 5.95 16.05
N PHE A 147 13.51 6.00 15.00
CA PHE A 147 14.72 5.17 14.89
C PHE A 147 15.76 5.54 15.95
N ALA A 148 15.92 6.84 16.21
CA ALA A 148 16.80 7.35 17.26
C ALA A 148 16.32 7.01 18.69
N GLY A 149 15.04 6.67 18.83
CA GLY A 149 14.36 6.59 20.12
C GLY A 149 13.78 7.94 20.53
N ALA A 150 12.54 7.94 20.99
CA ALA A 150 11.85 9.10 21.51
C ALA A 150 11.51 8.89 22.99
N GLU A 151 11.79 9.90 23.81
CA GLU A 151 11.29 9.96 25.19
C GLU A 151 9.78 10.20 25.17
N VAL A 152 9.07 9.43 25.98
CA VAL A 152 7.61 9.49 26.08
C VAL A 152 7.16 9.24 27.50
N ASP A 153 5.98 9.76 27.85
CA ASP A 153 5.20 9.20 28.93
C ASP A 153 4.25 8.16 28.35
N ALA A 154 4.27 6.95 28.89
CA ALA A 154 3.39 5.88 28.45
C ALA A 154 2.51 5.38 29.60
N LEU A 155 1.30 4.94 29.26
CA LEU A 155 0.38 4.31 30.18
C LEU A 155 0.29 2.82 29.81
N ALA A 156 0.29 1.95 30.81
CA ALA A 156 0.07 0.51 30.62
C ALA A 156 -1.15 0.09 31.45
N PRO A 157 -1.87 -0.98 31.07
CA PRO A 157 -3.01 -1.46 31.82
C PRO A 157 -2.61 -1.70 33.27
N ASN A 158 -3.41 -1.19 34.20
CA ASN A 158 -3.18 -1.28 35.64
C ASN A 158 -1.91 -0.55 36.16
N HIS A 159 -1.31 0.33 35.36
CA HIS A 159 -0.17 1.17 35.76
C HIS A 159 -0.56 2.65 35.68
N ASN A 160 0.20 3.51 36.36
CA ASN A 160 0.12 4.97 36.18
C ASN A 160 0.96 5.39 34.97
N TRP A 161 0.85 6.64 34.55
CA TRP A 161 1.76 7.24 33.58
C TRP A 161 3.20 7.13 34.07
N GLN A 162 4.09 6.64 33.20
CA GLN A 162 5.49 6.47 33.49
C GLN A 162 6.32 6.97 32.31
N SER A 163 7.38 7.71 32.63
CA SER A 163 8.36 8.12 31.63
C SER A 163 9.17 6.93 31.16
N GLY A 164 9.45 6.88 29.87
CA GLY A 164 10.23 5.85 29.23
C GLY A 164 10.64 6.24 27.82
N SER A 165 10.85 5.24 26.97
CA SER A 165 11.19 5.47 25.57
C SER A 165 10.45 4.53 24.63
N ILE A 166 10.18 5.04 23.43
CA ILE A 166 9.78 4.22 22.28
C ILE A 166 10.85 4.28 21.21
N GLN A 167 11.09 3.17 20.53
CA GLN A 167 12.04 3.09 19.45
C GLN A 167 11.49 2.22 18.33
N LEU A 168 11.49 2.75 17.10
CA LEU A 168 11.21 1.98 15.92
C LEU A 168 12.48 1.21 15.53
N GLN A 169 12.34 -0.08 15.30
CA GLN A 169 13.37 -0.96 14.76
C GLN A 169 12.83 -1.65 13.51
N LEU A 170 13.72 -1.89 12.54
CA LEU A 170 13.41 -2.70 11.38
C LEU A 170 14.22 -3.99 11.43
N GLY A 171 13.65 -5.05 10.90
CA GLY A 171 14.37 -6.30 10.64
C GLY A 171 13.70 -7.09 9.55
N PHE A 172 14.36 -8.14 9.07
CA PHE A 172 13.74 -9.07 8.14
C PHE A 172 13.26 -10.30 8.86
N GLU A 173 12.08 -10.79 8.52
CA GLU A 173 11.65 -12.15 8.84
C GLU A 173 11.65 -13.01 7.57
N PHE A 174 11.68 -14.32 7.77
CA PHE A 174 11.62 -15.29 6.68
C PHE A 174 10.74 -16.46 7.05
N VAL A 175 9.71 -16.70 6.23
CA VAL A 175 8.82 -17.85 6.34
C VAL A 175 9.11 -18.80 5.18
N ALA A 176 9.73 -19.94 5.47
CA ALA A 176 10.07 -20.94 4.45
C ALA A 176 8.80 -21.56 3.85
N THR A 177 8.78 -21.78 2.54
CA THR A 177 7.60 -22.35 1.84
C THR A 177 7.25 -23.74 2.37
N ASP A 178 8.23 -24.58 2.70
CA ASP A 178 7.99 -25.91 3.27
C ASP A 178 7.32 -25.87 4.66
N ALA A 179 7.36 -24.71 5.35
CA ALA A 179 6.70 -24.51 6.63
C ALA A 179 5.25 -24.02 6.48
N ILE A 180 4.87 -23.56 5.28
CA ILE A 180 3.49 -23.26 4.93
C ILE A 180 2.88 -24.57 4.47
N ALA A 181 2.54 -25.43 5.42
CA ALA A 181 1.54 -26.46 5.19
C ALA A 181 0.24 -25.71 4.91
N PHE A 182 0.01 -25.33 3.66
CA PHE A 182 -1.32 -24.97 3.22
C PHE A 182 -2.17 -26.20 3.57
N PRO A 183 -3.19 -26.10 4.45
CA PRO A 183 -4.19 -27.13 4.47
C PRO A 183 -4.66 -27.24 3.03
N ASP A 184 -4.54 -28.43 2.43
CA ASP A 184 -5.02 -28.69 1.08
C ASP A 184 -6.41 -28.04 1.00
N PHE A 185 -6.49 -26.91 0.30
CA PHE A 185 -7.70 -26.56 -0.39
C PHE A 185 -7.75 -27.59 -1.49
N ALA A 186 -8.13 -28.81 -1.11
CA ALA A 186 -8.69 -29.77 -2.01
C ALA A 186 -9.78 -28.97 -2.69
N GLU A 187 -9.50 -28.53 -3.91
CA GLU A 187 -10.52 -28.31 -4.92
C GLU A 187 -11.45 -29.49 -4.71
N ALA A 188 -12.61 -29.21 -4.13
CA ALA A 188 -13.66 -30.17 -3.99
C ALA A 188 -13.98 -30.54 -5.43
N SER A 189 -13.30 -31.57 -5.91
CA SER A 189 -13.67 -32.33 -7.07
C SER A 189 -15.07 -32.75 -6.71
N ILE A 190 -16.04 -32.04 -7.29
CA ILE A 190 -17.42 -32.45 -7.31
C ILE A 190 -17.36 -33.79 -8.04
N GLU A 191 -17.23 -34.87 -7.27
CA GLU A 191 -17.54 -36.19 -7.73
C GLU A 191 -19.00 -36.10 -8.16
N GLN A 192 -19.20 -35.98 -9.47
CA GLN A 192 -20.47 -36.24 -10.11
C GLN A 192 -20.81 -37.68 -9.79
N GLY A 193 -21.55 -37.86 -8.70
CA GLY A 193 -22.24 -39.09 -8.38
C GLY A 193 -23.16 -39.41 -9.54
N GLY A 194 -22.83 -40.45 -10.29
CA GLY A 194 -23.76 -41.12 -11.17
C GLY A 194 -24.87 -41.73 -10.33
N GLU A 195 -26.08 -41.18 -10.44
CA GLU A 195 -27.30 -41.88 -10.07
C GLU A 195 -27.81 -42.64 -11.30
N GLU A 196 -27.57 -43.95 -11.29
CA GLU A 196 -28.33 -44.91 -12.08
C GLU A 196 -29.74 -45.09 -11.46
N GLY A 197 -30.75 -45.06 -12.33
CA GLY A 197 -31.87 -46.00 -12.27
C GLY A 197 -33.07 -45.63 -11.38
N GLY A 198 -34.11 -45.05 -12.00
CA GLY A 198 -35.44 -44.94 -11.38
C GLY A 198 -36.52 -44.58 -12.39
N ALA A 199 -37.01 -45.57 -13.14
CA ALA A 199 -38.12 -45.44 -14.08
C ALA A 199 -39.46 -45.24 -13.37
N ILE A 200 -40.14 -44.10 -13.56
CA ILE A 200 -41.60 -43.97 -13.42
C ILE A 200 -42.14 -43.05 -14.53
N ALA A 201 -43.29 -43.44 -15.06
CA ALA A 201 -43.94 -43.01 -16.28
C ALA A 201 -44.58 -41.61 -16.24
N SER A 202 -44.56 -40.98 -17.43
CA SER A 202 -45.64 -40.23 -18.10
C SER A 202 -46.41 -39.12 -17.37
N ASP A 203 -46.18 -37.86 -17.79
CA ASP A 203 -47.26 -36.94 -18.18
C ASP A 203 -46.74 -35.84 -19.15
N PRO A 204 -47.46 -35.48 -20.24
CA PRO A 204 -47.01 -34.45 -21.18
C PRO A 204 -47.66 -33.10 -20.86
N SER A 205 -46.88 -32.13 -20.40
CA SER A 205 -47.26 -30.71 -20.36
C SER A 205 -46.46 -29.92 -21.40
N PRO A 206 -47.09 -28.99 -22.14
CA PRO A 206 -46.51 -28.40 -23.33
C PRO A 206 -45.50 -27.30 -23.01
N SER A 207 -44.42 -27.36 -23.78
CA SER A 207 -43.28 -26.46 -23.89
C SER A 207 -43.67 -24.99 -24.08
N ASN A 208 -43.14 -24.13 -23.21
CA ASN A 208 -42.70 -22.78 -23.55
C ASN A 208 -41.23 -22.67 -23.12
N ALA A 209 -40.35 -23.28 -23.91
CA ALA A 209 -38.92 -23.11 -23.79
C ALA A 209 -38.55 -21.78 -24.46
N ILE A 210 -38.42 -20.72 -23.65
CA ILE A 210 -37.65 -19.56 -24.04
C ILE A 210 -36.18 -19.99 -23.93
N ASP A 211 -35.55 -20.16 -25.09
CA ASP A 211 -34.13 -20.38 -25.28
C ASP A 211 -33.37 -19.18 -24.67
N THR A 212 -33.15 -19.24 -23.37
CA THR A 212 -32.31 -18.30 -22.65
C THR A 212 -30.93 -18.91 -22.73
N ALA A 213 -30.23 -18.64 -23.84
CA ALA A 213 -28.81 -18.95 -23.94
C ALA A 213 -28.14 -18.41 -22.68
N PRO A 214 -27.44 -19.24 -21.88
CA PRO A 214 -26.70 -18.73 -20.74
C PRO A 214 -25.71 -17.70 -21.27
N PHE A 215 -25.91 -16.44 -20.88
CA PHE A 215 -24.90 -15.41 -21.09
C PHE A 215 -23.59 -16.00 -20.55
N PRO A 216 -22.51 -16.06 -21.35
CA PRO A 216 -21.23 -16.49 -20.84
C PRO A 216 -20.89 -15.57 -19.68
N THR A 217 -20.93 -16.09 -18.46
CA THR A 217 -20.37 -15.38 -17.30
C THR A 217 -18.90 -15.18 -17.63
N PRO A 218 -18.45 -13.94 -17.89
CA PRO A 218 -17.06 -13.71 -18.23
C PRO A 218 -16.26 -14.01 -16.97
N SER A 219 -15.62 -15.17 -16.92
CA SER A 219 -14.55 -15.46 -15.98
C SER A 219 -13.42 -14.49 -16.30
N SER A 220 -13.55 -13.29 -15.74
CA SER A 220 -12.73 -12.11 -16.01
C SER A 220 -11.47 -12.21 -15.18
N ASP A 221 -10.63 -13.21 -15.47
CA ASP A 221 -9.29 -13.25 -14.93
C ASP A 221 -8.46 -12.17 -15.62
N SER A 222 -8.45 -10.98 -15.02
CA SER A 222 -7.73 -9.82 -15.54
C SER A 222 -6.23 -9.89 -15.29
N SER A 223 -5.73 -10.93 -14.61
CA SER A 223 -4.31 -11.04 -14.22
C SER A 223 -3.37 -11.21 -15.41
N HIS A 224 -3.89 -11.71 -16.54
CA HIS A 224 -3.12 -11.94 -17.76
C HIS A 224 -3.08 -10.75 -18.72
N LEU A 225 -3.89 -9.71 -18.49
CA LEU A 225 -3.99 -8.57 -19.41
C LEU A 225 -2.65 -7.82 -19.50
N GLN A 226 -2.21 -7.60 -20.73
CA GLN A 226 -1.06 -6.77 -21.07
C GLN A 226 -1.52 -5.48 -21.73
N ILE A 227 -0.80 -4.41 -21.43
CA ILE A 227 -1.12 -3.05 -21.85
C ILE A 227 0.10 -2.48 -22.55
N LYS A 228 -0.14 -1.82 -23.68
CA LYS A 228 0.87 -1.04 -24.39
C LYS A 228 0.29 0.32 -24.73
N PHE A 229 0.79 1.37 -24.09
CA PHE A 229 0.34 2.73 -24.33
C PHE A 229 0.78 3.20 -25.72
N THR A 230 -0.12 3.84 -26.46
CA THR A 230 0.13 4.23 -27.87
C THR A 230 0.14 5.74 -28.09
N HIS A 231 -0.39 6.53 -27.15
CA HIS A 231 -0.43 7.98 -27.28
C HIS A 231 0.96 8.61 -27.00
N PRO A 232 1.63 9.24 -28.00
CA PRO A 232 3.02 9.71 -27.86
C PRO A 232 3.18 10.84 -26.82
N ASP A 233 2.32 11.85 -26.84
CA ASP A 233 2.42 12.96 -25.88
C ASP A 233 2.15 12.53 -24.43
N TRP A 234 1.25 11.55 -24.25
CA TRP A 234 0.97 10.97 -22.93
C TRP A 234 2.20 10.20 -22.44
N LEU A 235 2.80 9.37 -23.31
CA LEU A 235 4.02 8.64 -23.01
C LEU A 235 5.13 9.59 -22.58
N GLU A 236 5.42 10.65 -23.36
CA GLU A 236 6.46 11.62 -23.01
C GLU A 236 6.21 12.27 -21.63
N LYS A 237 4.97 12.69 -21.34
CA LYS A 237 4.59 13.25 -20.03
C LYS A 237 4.78 12.24 -18.91
N TYR A 238 4.38 11.00 -19.12
CA TYR A 238 4.53 9.91 -18.16
C TYR A 238 6.01 9.62 -17.89
N SER A 239 6.85 9.50 -18.93
CA SER A 239 8.30 9.30 -18.79
C SER A 239 8.95 10.42 -17.99
N LYS A 240 8.62 11.66 -18.33
CA LYS A 240 9.16 12.83 -17.66
C LYS A 240 8.78 12.84 -16.18
N THR A 241 7.54 12.42 -15.88
CA THR A 241 7.05 12.30 -14.51
C THR A 241 7.83 11.25 -13.72
N LEU A 242 7.99 10.04 -14.27
CA LEU A 242 8.76 8.98 -13.64
C LEU A 242 10.23 9.39 -13.42
N LEU A 243 10.83 10.03 -14.42
CA LEU A 243 12.20 10.53 -14.33
C LEU A 243 12.34 11.59 -13.23
N GLN A 244 11.40 12.53 -13.13
CA GLN A 244 11.39 13.55 -12.09
C GLN A 244 11.26 12.93 -10.70
N GLN A 245 10.39 11.95 -10.53
CA GLN A 245 10.24 11.23 -9.26
C GLN A 245 11.52 10.48 -8.88
N GLN A 246 12.13 9.77 -9.83
CA GLN A 246 13.39 9.04 -9.62
C GLN A 246 14.55 9.99 -9.29
N ILE A 247 14.62 11.15 -9.93
CA ILE A 247 15.61 12.18 -9.60
C ILE A 247 15.37 12.70 -8.18
N ALA A 248 14.12 13.04 -7.84
CA ALA A 248 13.78 13.56 -6.53
C ALA A 248 14.14 12.58 -5.40
N SER A 249 13.90 11.28 -5.58
CA SER A 249 14.27 10.25 -4.59
C SER A 249 15.79 10.07 -4.46
N ASN A 250 16.52 10.14 -5.58
CA ASN A 250 17.97 9.93 -5.58
C ASN A 250 18.77 11.17 -5.14
N ILE A 251 18.24 12.39 -5.35
CA ILE A 251 18.91 13.63 -4.93
C ILE A 251 19.22 13.62 -3.42
N GLN A 252 18.31 13.06 -2.61
CA GLN A 252 18.49 12.94 -1.16
C GLN A 252 19.66 12.01 -0.79
N GLN A 253 20.04 11.09 -1.69
CA GLN A 253 21.14 10.16 -1.45
C GLN A 253 22.51 10.71 -1.85
N LEU A 254 22.54 11.83 -2.57
CA LEU A 254 23.77 12.39 -3.09
C LEU A 254 24.68 12.91 -1.96
N PRO A 255 25.96 12.50 -1.93
CA PRO A 255 26.90 12.85 -0.85
C PRO A 255 27.00 14.34 -0.55
N THR A 256 26.86 15.21 -1.56
CA THR A 256 26.93 16.67 -1.40
C THR A 256 25.77 17.20 -0.59
N PHE A 257 24.56 16.67 -0.81
CA PHE A 257 23.36 17.07 -0.07
C PHE A 257 23.43 16.59 1.38
N ARG A 258 23.92 15.37 1.61
CA ARG A 258 24.19 14.88 2.98
C ARG A 258 25.23 15.71 3.69
N ALA A 259 26.37 15.98 3.04
CA ALA A 259 27.46 16.78 3.59
C ALA A 259 27.06 18.26 3.83
N ALA A 260 26.08 18.79 3.10
CA ALA A 260 25.55 20.14 3.31
C ALA A 260 24.57 20.20 4.50
N GLY A 261 23.82 19.12 4.77
CA GLY A 261 22.86 19.04 5.89
C GLY A 261 23.52 18.76 7.25
N GLU A 262 24.61 17.99 7.27
CA GLU A 262 25.37 17.68 8.49
C GLU A 262 26.29 18.86 8.86
N LYS A 263 25.71 19.85 9.57
CA LYS A 263 26.34 20.96 10.32
C LYS A 263 27.83 21.27 10.02
N ASN A 264 28.06 22.50 9.55
CA ASN A 264 29.34 23.25 9.55
C ASN A 264 30.43 22.83 8.56
N ARG A 265 30.24 23.15 7.27
CA ARG A 265 31.38 23.58 6.45
C ARG A 265 31.03 24.81 5.63
N ASN A 266 31.77 25.90 5.85
CA ASN A 266 31.98 26.97 4.89
C ASN A 266 32.68 26.38 3.66
N LEU A 267 32.00 25.51 2.91
CA LEU A 267 32.49 25.04 1.63
C LEU A 267 32.44 26.26 0.71
N SER A 268 33.61 26.67 0.22
CA SER A 268 33.64 27.70 -0.81
C SER A 268 32.88 27.20 -2.04
N SER A 269 32.30 28.13 -2.81
CA SER A 269 31.67 27.79 -4.10
C SER A 269 32.61 26.98 -4.99
N GLN A 270 33.92 27.23 -4.93
CA GLN A 270 34.94 26.48 -5.66
C GLN A 270 35.06 25.01 -5.22
N SER A 271 34.81 24.71 -3.94
CA SER A 271 34.81 23.34 -3.41
C SER A 271 33.48 22.61 -3.65
N LEU A 272 32.37 23.33 -3.82
CA LEU A 272 31.04 22.76 -4.08
C LEU A 272 30.87 22.30 -5.53
N ILE A 273 31.38 23.05 -6.50
CA ILE A 273 31.27 22.70 -7.93
C ILE A 273 31.71 21.27 -8.25
N PRO A 274 32.92 20.80 -7.87
CA PRO A 274 33.34 19.44 -8.19
C PRO A 274 32.49 18.36 -7.49
N LEU A 275 31.93 18.67 -6.31
CA LEU A 275 31.05 17.76 -5.59
C LEU A 275 29.69 17.63 -6.28
N ILE A 276 29.09 18.77 -6.69
CA ILE A 276 27.84 18.80 -7.47
C ILE A 276 28.02 18.10 -8.82
N VAL A 277 29.13 18.36 -9.52
CA VAL A 277 29.42 17.69 -10.81
C VAL A 277 29.56 16.19 -10.63
N ARG A 278 30.30 15.73 -9.61
CA ARG A 278 30.43 14.31 -9.30
C ARG A 278 29.08 13.68 -9.00
N ASP A 279 28.26 14.36 -8.21
CA ASP A 279 26.94 13.87 -7.84
C ASP A 279 25.97 13.86 -9.04
N ALA A 280 26.08 14.84 -9.94
CA ALA A 280 25.35 14.82 -11.21
C ALA A 280 25.81 13.67 -12.11
N CYS A 281 27.11 13.39 -12.21
CA CYS A 281 27.61 12.22 -12.94
C CYS A 281 27.11 10.92 -12.32
N ASN A 282 27.21 10.76 -11.00
CA ASN A 282 26.68 9.60 -10.29
C ASN A 282 25.18 9.43 -10.52
N LEU A 283 24.42 10.53 -10.50
CA LEU A 283 22.99 10.50 -10.80
C LEU A 283 22.76 10.04 -12.23
N VAL A 284 23.49 10.55 -13.22
CA VAL A 284 23.39 10.08 -14.61
C VAL A 284 23.70 8.60 -14.73
N ASP A 285 24.74 8.10 -14.06
CA ASP A 285 25.10 6.68 -14.07
C ASP A 285 24.00 5.82 -13.42
N LEU A 286 23.43 6.26 -12.30
CA LEU A 286 22.30 5.59 -11.62
C LEU A 286 21.04 5.56 -12.49
N LEU A 287 20.77 6.68 -13.15
CA LEU A 287 19.65 6.85 -14.07
C LEU A 287 19.82 5.92 -15.29
N GLN A 288 21.00 5.89 -15.91
CA GLN A 288 21.32 5.04 -17.06
C GLN A 288 21.38 3.54 -16.72
N ALA A 289 21.84 3.19 -15.51
CA ALA A 289 21.83 1.82 -15.02
C ALA A 289 20.41 1.32 -14.67
N SER A 290 19.45 2.24 -14.53
CA SER A 290 18.07 1.86 -14.27
C SER A 290 17.43 1.30 -15.55
N PRO A 291 16.92 0.06 -15.54
CA PRO A 291 16.25 -0.53 -16.69
C PRO A 291 15.03 0.28 -17.16
N ALA A 292 14.47 1.14 -16.29
CA ALA A 292 13.38 2.06 -16.56
C ALA A 292 13.72 3.17 -17.60
N GLN A 293 14.99 3.41 -17.90
CA GLN A 293 15.43 4.48 -18.82
C GLN A 293 15.82 4.02 -20.21
N SER A 294 15.82 2.73 -20.49
CA SER A 294 15.88 2.32 -21.89
C SER A 294 14.67 2.94 -22.59
N ASN A 295 14.83 3.70 -23.68
CA ASN A 295 13.69 4.27 -24.43
C ASN A 295 12.67 3.20 -24.87
N HIS A 296 13.05 1.93 -24.81
CA HIS A 296 12.18 0.77 -24.95
C HIS A 296 11.22 0.56 -23.77
N ALA A 297 11.53 1.01 -22.55
CA ALA A 297 10.71 0.88 -21.35
C ALA A 297 9.37 1.62 -21.39
N LEU A 298 9.22 2.59 -22.29
CA LEU A 298 7.97 3.31 -22.50
C LEU A 298 7.11 2.69 -23.61
N GLN A 299 7.73 1.84 -24.44
CA GLN A 299 7.03 0.94 -25.36
C GLN A 299 6.83 -0.45 -24.75
N GLN A 300 7.22 -0.64 -23.48
CA GLN A 300 7.12 -1.93 -22.82
C GLN A 300 5.66 -2.26 -22.51
N GLU A 301 5.31 -3.46 -22.92
CA GLU A 301 4.12 -4.17 -22.49
C GLU A 301 4.15 -4.25 -20.96
N ILE A 302 3.21 -3.59 -20.30
CA ILE A 302 3.04 -3.69 -18.85
C ILE A 302 1.86 -4.61 -18.55
N ARG A 303 2.05 -5.54 -17.62
CA ARG A 303 0.93 -6.33 -17.11
C ARG A 303 -0.01 -5.41 -16.32
N LEU A 304 -1.32 -5.58 -16.49
CA LEU A 304 -2.33 -4.83 -15.75
C LEU A 304 -2.12 -4.96 -14.23
N GLU A 305 -1.71 -6.14 -13.76
CA GLU A 305 -1.37 -6.35 -12.36
C GLU A 305 -0.19 -5.48 -11.89
N THR A 306 0.86 -5.34 -12.71
CA THR A 306 1.99 -4.46 -12.39
C THR A 306 1.56 -3.00 -12.35
N LEU A 307 0.77 -2.57 -13.34
CA LEU A 307 0.26 -1.20 -13.41
C LEU A 307 -0.63 -0.88 -12.20
N THR A 308 -1.53 -1.78 -11.83
CA THR A 308 -2.45 -1.58 -10.70
C THR A 308 -1.70 -1.46 -9.38
N ARG A 309 -0.66 -2.27 -9.14
CA ARG A 309 0.22 -2.13 -7.98
C ARG A 309 0.96 -0.78 -7.95
N GLN A 310 1.46 -0.33 -9.10
CA GLN A 310 2.12 0.98 -9.21
C GLN A 310 1.16 2.12 -8.87
N LEU A 311 -0.04 2.10 -9.46
CA LEU A 311 -1.08 3.10 -9.17
C LEU A 311 -1.51 3.06 -7.70
N LEU A 312 -1.74 1.87 -7.13
CA LEU A 312 -2.09 1.71 -5.71
C LEU A 312 -1.04 2.34 -4.80
N TRP A 313 0.24 2.12 -5.10
CA TRP A 313 1.33 2.73 -4.36
C TRP A 313 1.35 4.26 -4.53
N SER A 314 1.17 4.75 -5.75
CA SER A 314 1.11 6.19 -6.04
C SER A 314 -0.05 6.88 -5.30
N PHE A 315 -1.19 6.21 -5.14
CA PHE A 315 -2.25 6.69 -4.24
C PHE A 315 -1.81 6.65 -2.77
N SER A 316 -1.35 5.50 -2.29
CA SER A 316 -1.06 5.28 -0.88
C SER A 316 0.03 6.21 -0.34
N ARG A 317 1.00 6.59 -1.18
CA ARG A 317 2.08 7.51 -0.80
C ARG A 317 1.69 9.00 -0.81
N SER A 318 0.58 9.35 -1.46
CA SER A 318 0.16 10.75 -1.67
C SER A 318 -0.14 11.44 -0.34
N ALA A 319 -1.00 10.85 0.48
CA ALA A 319 -1.31 11.28 1.84
C ALA A 319 -1.74 10.07 2.70
N PHE A 320 -1.57 10.19 4.00
CA PHE A 320 -1.96 9.13 4.95
C PHE A 320 -3.47 8.86 4.87
N GLU A 321 -4.27 9.90 4.66
CA GLU A 321 -5.74 9.81 4.66
C GLU A 321 -6.23 9.15 3.37
N VAL A 322 -5.52 9.35 2.25
CA VAL A 322 -5.80 8.62 1.01
C VAL A 322 -5.58 7.13 1.22
N MET A 323 -4.47 6.75 1.85
CA MET A 323 -4.19 5.35 2.20
C MET A 323 -5.27 4.78 3.15
N GLN A 324 -5.64 5.51 4.20
CA GLN A 324 -6.72 5.09 5.11
C GLN A 324 -8.04 4.91 4.36
N LEU A 325 -8.41 5.85 3.49
CA LEU A 325 -9.65 5.77 2.71
C LEU A 325 -9.60 4.59 1.73
N ILE A 326 -8.47 4.27 1.12
CA ILE A 326 -8.33 3.06 0.27
C ILE A 326 -8.57 1.78 1.07
N GLY A 327 -8.03 1.70 2.29
CA GLY A 327 -8.30 0.58 3.20
C GLY A 327 -9.74 0.56 3.75
N GLY A 328 -10.42 1.69 3.69
CA GLY A 328 -11.73 1.91 4.30
C GLY A 328 -11.60 2.43 5.73
N ILE A 329 -12.41 3.43 6.09
CA ILE A 329 -12.50 3.99 7.43
C ILE A 329 -13.92 3.85 7.98
N ARG A 330 -14.06 3.69 9.29
CA ARG A 330 -15.38 3.73 9.92
C ARG A 330 -15.94 5.14 9.93
N VAL A 331 -17.19 5.28 9.49
CA VAL A 331 -17.90 6.56 9.45
C VAL A 331 -19.32 6.41 9.95
N ASN A 332 -19.87 7.54 10.41
CA ASN A 332 -21.28 7.81 10.40
C ASN A 332 -21.59 8.64 9.17
N LEU A 333 -22.63 8.25 8.44
CA LEU A 333 -23.06 8.83 7.19
C LEU A 333 -24.52 9.29 7.33
N LEU A 334 -24.83 10.51 6.90
CA LEU A 334 -26.17 11.06 6.89
C LEU A 334 -26.56 11.42 5.45
N GLN A 335 -27.47 10.63 4.87
CA GLN A 335 -28.06 10.96 3.57
C GLN A 335 -29.23 11.94 3.72
N PRO A 336 -29.52 12.76 2.70
CA PRO A 336 -30.69 13.64 2.71
C PRO A 336 -31.99 12.86 2.98
N GLY A 337 -32.71 13.21 4.05
CA GLY A 337 -33.97 12.58 4.42
C GLY A 337 -33.86 11.24 5.16
N CYS A 338 -32.65 10.74 5.39
CA CYS A 338 -32.38 9.50 6.13
C CYS A 338 -31.85 9.81 7.55
N ASN A 339 -31.78 8.77 8.39
CA ASN A 339 -31.07 8.85 9.67
C ASN A 339 -29.57 8.63 9.47
N TRP A 340 -28.78 8.87 10.53
CA TRP A 340 -27.38 8.48 10.56
C TRP A 340 -27.23 6.95 10.43
N GLU A 341 -26.36 6.53 9.53
CA GLU A 341 -25.98 5.15 9.30
C GLU A 341 -24.49 4.96 9.58
N THR A 342 -24.14 3.89 10.28
CA THR A 342 -22.74 3.53 10.53
C THR A 342 -22.30 2.50 9.51
N GLY A 343 -21.08 2.65 9.01
CA GLY A 343 -20.48 1.72 8.07
C GLY A 343 -19.03 2.09 7.75
N THR A 344 -18.54 1.57 6.63
CA THR A 344 -17.19 1.83 6.13
C THR A 344 -17.25 2.72 4.90
N LEU A 345 -16.58 3.87 4.94
CA LEU A 345 -16.34 4.71 3.76
C LEU A 345 -15.02 4.30 3.15
N ARG A 346 -15.01 3.95 1.86
CA ARG A 346 -13.80 3.56 1.12
C ARG A 346 -13.62 4.42 -0.13
N LEU A 347 -12.36 4.72 -0.43
CA LEU A 347 -11.96 5.31 -1.72
C LEU A 347 -11.88 4.20 -2.77
N LEU A 348 -12.82 4.19 -3.69
CA LEU A 348 -12.82 3.29 -4.84
C LEU A 348 -12.02 3.93 -5.98
N ALA A 349 -10.80 3.42 -6.19
CA ALA A 349 -9.99 3.72 -7.36
C ALA A 349 -10.16 2.61 -8.40
N SER A 350 -10.95 2.85 -9.44
CA SER A 350 -11.25 1.88 -10.49
C SER A 350 -10.44 2.16 -11.76
N LEU A 351 -9.60 1.22 -12.16
CA LEU A 351 -8.95 1.22 -13.46
C LEU A 351 -9.91 0.61 -14.49
N THR A 352 -10.30 1.40 -15.47
CA THR A 352 -11.18 1.01 -16.57
C THR A 352 -10.36 0.87 -17.83
N SER A 353 -10.41 -0.30 -18.45
CA SER A 353 -9.80 -0.59 -19.75
C SER A 353 -10.92 -0.92 -20.73
N LYS A 354 -11.00 -0.21 -21.85
CA LYS A 354 -12.08 -0.37 -22.84
C LYS A 354 -11.50 -0.74 -24.20
N THR A 355 -12.10 -1.73 -24.85
CA THR A 355 -11.87 -2.06 -26.26
C THR A 355 -13.22 -2.09 -26.99
N PRO A 356 -13.26 -2.14 -28.33
CA PRO A 356 -14.51 -2.31 -29.06
C PRO A 356 -15.30 -3.57 -28.70
N GLU A 357 -14.63 -4.60 -28.16
CA GLU A 357 -15.22 -5.91 -27.88
C GLU A 357 -15.54 -6.11 -26.39
N GLN A 358 -14.77 -5.49 -25.49
CA GLN A 358 -14.85 -5.75 -24.06
C GLN A 358 -14.42 -4.55 -23.22
N ASP A 359 -15.13 -4.36 -22.10
CA ASP A 359 -14.80 -3.42 -21.04
C ASP A 359 -14.37 -4.20 -19.78
N TRP A 360 -13.22 -3.83 -19.21
CA TRP A 360 -12.75 -4.32 -17.93
C TRP A 360 -12.76 -3.18 -16.91
N HIS A 361 -13.32 -3.46 -15.74
CA HIS A 361 -13.29 -2.57 -14.59
C HIS A 361 -12.62 -3.29 -13.43
N LEU A 362 -11.60 -2.67 -12.85
CA LEU A 362 -10.84 -3.27 -11.77
C LEU A 362 -10.71 -2.26 -10.63
N ASP A 363 -11.18 -2.61 -9.43
CA ASP A 363 -10.81 -1.91 -8.21
C ASP A 363 -9.32 -2.16 -7.93
N ILE A 364 -8.53 -1.10 -7.93
CA ILE A 364 -7.07 -1.18 -7.76
C ILE A 364 -6.69 -1.73 -6.39
N ALA A 365 -7.50 -1.49 -5.36
CA ALA A 365 -7.22 -1.94 -4.00
C ALA A 365 -7.45 -3.45 -3.83
N THR A 366 -8.56 -3.95 -4.37
CA THR A 366 -8.95 -5.37 -4.23
C THR A 366 -8.48 -6.24 -5.39
N ARG A 367 -8.11 -5.64 -6.52
CA ARG A 367 -7.84 -6.28 -7.81
C ARG A 367 -9.02 -7.15 -8.28
N GLN A 368 -10.23 -6.75 -7.91
CA GLN A 368 -11.46 -7.41 -8.31
C GLN A 368 -12.36 -6.41 -9.04
N PRO A 369 -13.29 -6.87 -9.88
CA PRO A 369 -14.32 -6.00 -10.41
C PRO A 369 -15.10 -5.34 -9.27
N PRO A 370 -15.40 -4.02 -9.36
CA PRO A 370 -16.20 -3.35 -8.35
C PRO A 370 -17.57 -4.02 -8.25
N GLN A 371 -18.04 -4.27 -7.02
CA GLN A 371 -19.31 -4.95 -6.79
C GLN A 371 -20.49 -4.03 -7.15
N PRO A 372 -21.57 -4.56 -7.77
CA PRO A 372 -22.70 -3.76 -8.26
C PRO A 372 -23.56 -3.12 -7.14
N HIS A 373 -23.37 -3.51 -5.88
CA HIS A 373 -24.11 -2.95 -4.74
C HIS A 373 -23.60 -1.57 -4.28
N VAL A 374 -22.61 -1.03 -4.97
CA VAL A 374 -21.96 0.23 -4.66
C VAL A 374 -22.59 1.34 -5.51
N PHE A 375 -23.64 1.99 -4.99
CA PHE A 375 -24.14 3.20 -5.62
C PHE A 375 -23.19 4.37 -5.29
N PRO A 376 -22.85 5.23 -6.27
CA PRO A 376 -22.10 6.45 -5.98
C PRO A 376 -22.87 7.27 -4.95
N LEU A 377 -22.20 7.64 -3.87
CA LEU A 377 -22.77 8.49 -2.85
C LEU A 377 -23.07 9.87 -3.44
N ALA A 378 -24.20 10.46 -3.06
CA ALA A 378 -24.51 11.83 -3.44
C ALA A 378 -23.52 12.82 -2.78
N HIS A 379 -23.17 13.89 -3.49
CA HIS A 379 -22.18 14.87 -3.03
C HIS A 379 -22.58 15.63 -1.75
N ASP A 380 -23.88 15.67 -1.43
CA ASP A 380 -24.45 16.36 -0.28
C ASP A 380 -24.59 15.46 0.97
N VAL A 381 -24.17 14.20 0.87
CA VAL A 381 -24.07 13.29 2.02
C VAL A 381 -23.11 13.86 3.05
N VAL A 382 -23.50 13.86 4.33
CA VAL A 382 -22.61 14.26 5.43
C VAL A 382 -21.90 13.05 5.99
N VAL A 383 -20.57 13.13 6.09
CA VAL A 383 -19.69 12.09 6.62
C VAL A 383 -18.99 12.58 7.89
N GLN A 384 -18.88 11.69 8.87
CA GLN A 384 -18.10 11.91 10.09
C GLN A 384 -17.35 10.64 10.47
N SER A 385 -16.06 10.74 10.73
CA SER A 385 -15.20 9.66 11.21
C SER A 385 -14.44 10.06 12.46
N HIS A 386 -14.18 9.13 13.37
CA HIS A 386 -13.20 9.33 14.44
C HIS A 386 -11.79 8.90 14.04
N GLU A 387 -11.65 8.14 12.94
CA GLU A 387 -10.42 7.51 12.48
C GLU A 387 -9.65 8.37 11.46
N SER A 388 -10.35 9.26 10.75
CA SER A 388 -9.76 10.14 9.75
C SER A 388 -9.84 11.61 10.15
N HIS A 389 -8.75 12.34 9.91
CA HIS A 389 -8.73 13.77 10.17
C HIS A 389 -9.48 14.59 9.11
N TRP A 390 -9.66 14.07 7.88
CA TRP A 390 -10.35 14.80 6.81
C TRP A 390 -11.84 15.01 7.09
N CYS A 391 -12.44 14.10 7.85
CA CYS A 391 -13.86 14.11 8.22
C CYS A 391 -14.05 13.91 9.74
N LYS A 392 -13.13 14.41 10.57
CA LYS A 392 -13.25 14.33 12.04
C LYS A 392 -14.55 14.95 12.57
N TYR A 393 -14.92 16.06 11.95
CA TYR A 393 -16.18 16.75 12.17
C TYR A 393 -17.11 16.45 10.99
N PRO A 394 -18.44 16.51 11.19
CA PRO A 394 -19.39 16.34 10.11
C PRO A 394 -19.07 17.28 8.95
N ASP A 395 -18.81 16.71 7.79
CA ASP A 395 -18.48 17.43 6.57
C ASP A 395 -19.22 16.81 5.38
N VAL A 396 -19.50 17.59 4.34
CA VAL A 396 -20.16 17.07 3.14
C VAL A 396 -19.18 16.30 2.26
N LEU A 397 -19.63 15.23 1.63
CA LEU A 397 -18.79 14.35 0.82
C LEU A 397 -18.11 15.11 -0.33
N GLY A 398 -18.79 16.07 -0.96
CA GLY A 398 -18.19 16.91 -1.99
C GLY A 398 -16.97 17.71 -1.53
N GLN A 399 -16.89 18.08 -0.24
CA GLN A 399 -15.68 18.71 0.32
C GLN A 399 -14.55 17.69 0.50
N LEU A 400 -14.89 16.45 0.89
CA LEU A 400 -13.91 15.37 0.97
C LEU A 400 -13.34 15.02 -0.41
N GLU A 401 -14.19 14.99 -1.44
CA GLU A 401 -13.77 14.81 -2.84
C GLU A 401 -12.86 15.96 -3.31
N ALA A 402 -13.20 17.20 -2.99
CA ALA A 402 -12.34 18.34 -3.33
C ALA A 402 -10.97 18.25 -2.64
N LYS A 403 -10.92 17.89 -1.35
CA LYS A 403 -9.67 17.65 -0.60
C LYS A 403 -8.86 16.54 -1.26
N LEU A 404 -9.51 15.42 -1.61
CA LEU A 404 -8.87 14.31 -2.31
C LEU A 404 -8.28 14.77 -3.64
N MET A 405 -9.06 15.41 -4.50
CA MET A 405 -8.60 15.87 -5.82
C MET A 405 -7.39 16.80 -5.70
N GLN A 406 -7.43 17.75 -4.76
CA GLN A 406 -6.31 18.63 -4.48
C GLN A 406 -5.03 17.87 -4.06
N GLN A 407 -5.16 16.77 -3.31
CA GLN A 407 -4.01 15.93 -2.96
C GLN A 407 -3.50 15.14 -4.17
N LEU A 408 -4.40 14.59 -4.98
CA LEU A 408 -4.03 13.82 -6.17
C LEU A 408 -3.38 14.70 -7.25
N GLU A 409 -3.63 16.01 -7.28
CA GLU A 409 -2.90 16.96 -8.14
C GLU A 409 -1.39 16.99 -7.84
N GLN A 410 -0.96 16.62 -6.63
CA GLN A 410 0.47 16.50 -6.29
C GLN A 410 1.08 15.17 -6.78
N ALA A 411 0.27 14.25 -7.29
CA ALA A 411 0.67 12.99 -7.88
C ALA A 411 0.46 13.02 -9.41
N PRO A 412 1.38 13.63 -10.18
CA PRO A 412 1.22 13.86 -11.62
C PRO A 412 0.92 12.59 -12.42
N GLU A 413 1.45 11.44 -12.00
CA GLU A 413 1.15 10.14 -12.60
C GLU A 413 -0.35 9.81 -12.51
N LEU A 414 -0.97 9.95 -11.34
CA LEU A 414 -2.39 9.64 -11.16
C LEU A 414 -3.26 10.55 -12.04
N HIS A 415 -2.91 11.84 -12.12
CA HIS A 415 -3.61 12.80 -12.96
C HIS A 415 -3.57 12.42 -14.46
N LEU A 416 -2.44 11.89 -14.94
CA LEU A 416 -2.31 11.39 -16.31
C LEU A 416 -3.26 10.21 -16.59
N PHE A 417 -3.43 9.30 -15.64
CA PHE A 417 -4.36 8.18 -15.78
C PHE A 417 -5.83 8.59 -15.61
N MET A 418 -6.12 9.58 -14.78
CA MET A 418 -7.49 10.11 -14.62
C MET A 418 -8.00 10.80 -15.89
N SER A 419 -7.09 11.41 -16.65
CA SER A 419 -7.39 12.03 -17.95
C SER A 419 -7.71 11.01 -19.05
N GLY A 420 -7.35 9.73 -18.85
CA GLY A 420 -7.44 8.68 -19.85
C GLY A 420 -6.29 8.72 -20.87
N THR A 421 -6.01 7.58 -21.48
CA THR A 421 -5.02 7.46 -22.55
C THR A 421 -5.34 6.29 -23.48
N ASP A 422 -4.92 6.42 -24.74
CA ASP A 422 -5.03 5.34 -25.72
C ASP A 422 -4.00 4.25 -25.45
N ALA A 423 -4.45 3.00 -25.55
CA ALA A 423 -3.62 1.83 -25.35
C ALA A 423 -4.02 0.69 -26.30
N GLU A 424 -3.08 -0.18 -26.60
CA GLU A 424 -3.33 -1.53 -27.09
C GLU A 424 -3.43 -2.46 -25.88
N ILE A 425 -4.47 -3.29 -25.85
CA ILE A 425 -4.73 -4.25 -24.77
C ILE A 425 -4.72 -5.65 -25.37
N SER A 426 -4.00 -6.58 -24.74
CA SER A 426 -3.95 -7.98 -25.12
C SER A 426 -4.30 -8.87 -23.94
N GLY A 427 -5.20 -9.83 -24.15
CA GLY A 427 -5.43 -10.96 -23.24
C GLY A 427 -4.54 -12.16 -23.57
N ASP A 428 -4.96 -13.35 -23.15
CA ASP A 428 -4.22 -14.61 -23.31
C ASP A 428 -3.92 -14.98 -24.76
N ASN A 429 -4.80 -14.58 -25.69
CA ASN A 429 -4.69 -14.91 -27.11
C ASN A 429 -3.61 -14.10 -27.86
N GLN A 430 -2.89 -13.21 -27.17
CA GLN A 430 -1.83 -12.35 -27.75
C GLN A 430 -2.29 -11.46 -28.92
N GLN A 431 -3.59 -11.27 -29.09
CA GLN A 431 -4.13 -10.30 -30.05
C GLN A 431 -4.25 -8.93 -29.39
N TRP A 432 -3.63 -7.94 -30.01
CA TRP A 432 -3.67 -6.55 -29.54
C TRP A 432 -4.89 -5.84 -30.11
N HIS A 433 -5.75 -5.35 -29.22
CA HIS A 433 -6.92 -4.56 -29.57
C HIS A 433 -6.68 -3.11 -29.17
N SER A 434 -6.96 -2.17 -30.07
CA SER A 434 -6.96 -0.74 -29.72
C SER A 434 -8.06 -0.45 -28.70
N GLY A 435 -7.74 0.39 -27.74
CA GLY A 435 -8.60 0.69 -26.62
C GLY A 435 -8.14 1.92 -25.85
N ALA A 436 -8.73 2.13 -24.69
CA ALA A 436 -8.41 3.24 -23.79
C ALA A 436 -8.33 2.74 -22.34
N ILE A 437 -7.45 3.37 -21.57
CA ILE A 437 -7.28 3.12 -20.14
C ILE A 437 -7.54 4.42 -19.38
N GLN A 438 -8.36 4.35 -18.34
CA GLN A 438 -8.69 5.49 -17.51
C GLN A 438 -8.84 5.08 -16.04
N LEU A 439 -8.29 5.91 -15.16
CA LEU A 439 -8.45 5.79 -13.72
C LEU A 439 -9.64 6.64 -13.25
N ASN A 440 -10.62 6.00 -12.64
CA ASN A 440 -11.77 6.63 -12.03
C ASN A 440 -11.64 6.57 -10.50
N VAL A 441 -12.00 7.65 -9.83
CA VAL A 441 -11.89 7.76 -8.38
C VAL A 441 -13.21 8.24 -7.81
N SER A 442 -13.74 7.52 -6.83
CA SER A 442 -15.03 7.82 -6.20
C SER A 442 -15.06 7.30 -4.77
N PHE A 443 -16.04 7.73 -3.98
CA PHE A 443 -16.29 7.14 -2.66
C PHE A 443 -17.41 6.13 -2.71
N GLU A 444 -17.23 5.06 -1.96
CA GLU A 444 -18.25 4.06 -1.69
C GLU A 444 -18.50 3.90 -0.20
N PHE A 445 -19.73 3.51 0.13
CA PHE A 445 -20.13 3.21 1.51
C PHE A 445 -20.61 1.77 1.61
N ILE A 446 -20.03 1.05 2.57
CA ILE A 446 -20.40 -0.32 2.90
C ILE A 446 -21.10 -0.26 4.27
N PRO A 447 -22.44 -0.37 4.34
CA PRO A 447 -23.16 -0.29 5.60
C PRO A 447 -22.76 -1.44 6.52
N ASP A 448 -22.72 -1.18 7.83
CA ASP A 448 -22.61 -2.28 8.79
C ASP A 448 -23.83 -3.18 8.67
N LEU A 449 -23.62 -4.43 8.26
CA LEU A 449 -24.66 -5.44 8.23
C LEU A 449 -25.21 -5.60 9.65
N ARG A 450 -26.35 -4.96 9.93
CA ARG A 450 -27.08 -5.18 11.17
C ARG A 450 -27.44 -6.64 11.20
N ALA A 451 -26.97 -7.36 12.22
CA ALA A 451 -27.38 -8.73 12.45
C ALA A 451 -28.92 -8.78 12.41
N PRO A 452 -29.53 -9.55 11.51
CA PRO A 452 -30.98 -9.59 11.36
C PRO A 452 -31.58 -10.09 12.67
N GLY A 453 -32.25 -9.20 13.44
CA GLY A 453 -32.92 -9.59 14.68
C GLY A 453 -32.95 -8.58 15.83
N ARG A 454 -32.23 -7.45 15.76
CA ARG A 454 -32.43 -6.35 16.71
C ARG A 454 -33.26 -5.25 16.05
N ALA A 455 -34.58 -5.34 16.23
CA ALA A 455 -35.44 -4.18 16.07
C ALA A 455 -34.99 -3.07 17.05
N PRO A 456 -35.09 -1.80 16.64
CA PRO A 456 -34.62 -0.66 17.43
C PRO A 456 -35.33 -0.51 18.79
#